data_AF-A0A9P0BJ10-F1
#
_entry.id   AF-A0A9P0BJ10-F1
#
_cell.length_a   1.000
_cell.length_b   1.000
_cell.length_c   1.000
_cell.angle_alpha   90.00
_cell.angle_beta   90.00
_cell.angle_gamma   90.00
#
_symmetry.space_group_name_H-M   'P 1'
#
loop_
_entity.id
_entity.type
_entity.pdbx_description
1 polymer ?
#
loop_
_entity_poly.entity_id
_entity_poly.type
_entity_poly.pdbx_seq_one_letter_code
_entity_poly.pdbx_strand_id
1 'polypeptide(L)'
;MSEGIRSPTSAKVVAWLYIILSIFYLVYNIIQLNQLENSSKTSDVQNPQFDEELRIMVILNIVGCALQFVFSLLILIGLKKNSRYCLLPWLILHSLSVVYACKFAAWSVVLLNIPLFVEYAFLAGLSVTGLFIVNSNFKRMGSISRNPEAKV
;
A
#
# COMPACT_ATOMS: atom_id res chain seq x y z
N MET A 1 -29.77 -4.83 -21.52
CA MET A 1 -28.54 -5.25 -20.84
C MET A 1 -27.43 -4.28 -21.26
N SER A 2 -26.99 -3.36 -20.40
CA SER A 2 -25.87 -2.48 -20.77
C SER A 2 -24.59 -3.31 -20.76
N GLU A 3 -23.86 -3.33 -21.87
CA GLU A 3 -22.50 -3.88 -21.88
C GLU A 3 -21.69 -3.13 -20.82
N GLY A 4 -21.40 -3.85 -19.73
CA GLY A 4 -20.67 -3.29 -18.61
C GLY A 4 -19.29 -2.91 -19.10
N ILE A 5 -18.98 -1.62 -19.05
CA ILE A 5 -17.67 -1.05 -19.37
C ILE A 5 -16.63 -1.91 -18.67
N ARG A 6 -15.91 -2.75 -19.42
CA ARG A 6 -14.93 -3.65 -18.85
C ARG A 6 -13.85 -2.78 -18.19
N SER A 7 -13.70 -2.93 -16.88
CA SER A 7 -12.53 -2.37 -16.20
C SER A 7 -11.28 -2.94 -16.89
N PRO A 8 -10.26 -2.12 -17.22
CA PRO A 8 -9.09 -2.60 -17.89
C PRO A 8 -8.36 -3.58 -16.99
N THR A 9 -7.83 -4.64 -17.60
CA THR A 9 -7.18 -5.76 -16.91
C THR A 9 -6.03 -5.28 -16.02
N SER A 10 -5.31 -4.24 -16.43
CA SER A 10 -4.18 -3.66 -15.68
C SER A 10 -4.55 -3.17 -14.27
N ALA A 11 -5.67 -2.47 -14.09
CA ALA A 11 -6.05 -1.98 -12.76
C ALA A 11 -6.49 -3.11 -11.81
N LYS A 12 -7.10 -4.16 -12.36
CA LYS A 12 -7.42 -5.37 -11.59
C LYS A 12 -6.16 -6.09 -11.13
N VAL A 13 -5.18 -6.23 -12.03
CA VAL A 13 -3.88 -6.83 -11.71
C VAL A 13 -3.18 -6.03 -10.62
N VAL A 14 -3.14 -4.70 -10.73
CA VAL A 14 -2.56 -3.82 -9.70
C VAL A 14 -3.27 -4.00 -8.36
N ALA A 15 -4.61 -4.00 -8.34
CA ALA A 15 -5.37 -4.18 -7.10
C ALA A 15 -5.04 -5.52 -6.41
N TRP A 16 -5.01 -6.61 -7.18
CA TRP A 16 -4.64 -7.93 -6.65
C TRP A 16 -3.19 -7.99 -6.18
N LEU A 17 -2.28 -7.37 -6.91
CA LEU A 17 -0.87 -7.30 -6.52
C LEU A 17 -0.69 -6.58 -5.17
N TYR A 18 -1.40 -5.47 -4.93
CA TYR A 18 -1.40 -4.78 -3.64
C TYR A 18 -2.00 -5.62 -2.50
N ILE A 19 -3.07 -6.37 -2.78
CA ILE A 19 -3.69 -7.26 -1.79
C ILE A 19 -2.72 -8.38 -1.40
N ILE A 20 -2.14 -9.05 -2.40
CA ILE A 20 -1.19 -10.14 -2.19
C ILE A 20 0.04 -9.64 -1.42
N LEU A 21 0.63 -8.51 -1.83
CA LEU A 21 1.74 -7.90 -1.12
C LEU A 21 1.37 -7.55 0.33
N SER A 22 0.21 -6.94 0.56
CA SER A 22 -0.24 -6.62 1.93
C SER A 22 -0.37 -7.86 2.80
N ILE A 23 -0.85 -9.00 2.26
CA ILE A 23 -0.92 -10.26 2.98
C ILE A 23 0.48 -10.78 3.33
N PHE A 24 1.40 -10.81 2.35
CA PHE A 24 2.78 -11.25 2.58
C PHE A 24 3.48 -10.40 3.65
N TYR A 25 3.36 -9.07 3.56
CA TYR A 25 3.93 -8.16 4.56
C TYR A 25 3.29 -8.35 5.94
N LEU A 26 1.99 -8.57 6.03
CA LEU A 26 1.33 -8.81 7.31
C LEU A 26 1.81 -10.11 7.97
N VAL A 27 1.91 -11.20 7.19
CA VAL A 27 2.47 -12.48 7.67
C VAL A 27 3.92 -12.29 8.12
N TYR A 28 4.75 -11.60 7.32
CA TYR A 28 6.14 -11.32 7.68
C TYR A 28 6.26 -10.55 9.00
N ASN A 29 5.49 -9.48 9.19
CA ASN A 29 5.53 -8.70 10.42
C ASN A 29 5.03 -9.49 11.64
N ILE A 30 4.04 -10.38 11.49
CA ILE A 30 3.58 -11.27 12.57
C ILE A 30 4.69 -12.26 12.96
N ILE A 31 5.39 -12.84 11.98
CA ILE A 31 6.52 -13.74 12.26
C ILE A 31 7.62 -13.00 13.02
N GLN A 32 7.97 -11.78 12.59
CA GLN A 32 8.95 -10.94 13.27
C GLN A 32 8.52 -10.62 14.71
N LEU A 33 7.25 -10.28 14.92
CA LEU A 33 6.71 -10.03 16.27
C LEU A 33 6.84 -11.27 17.17
N ASN A 34 6.50 -12.45 16.65
CA ASN A 34 6.63 -13.71 17.40
C ASN A 34 8.11 -14.03 17.74
N GLN A 35 9.05 -13.76 16.83
CA GLN A 35 10.48 -13.94 17.08
C GLN A 35 10.99 -12.98 18.16
N LEU A 36 10.54 -11.73 18.14
CA LEU A 36 10.82 -10.72 19.17
C LEU A 36 10.26 -11.10 20.54
N GLU A 37 9.07 -11.70 20.58
CA GLU A 37 8.46 -12.17 21.81
C GLU A 37 9.19 -13.38 22.41
N ASN A 38 9.67 -14.29 21.55
CA ASN A 38 10.40 -15.47 21.99
C ASN A 38 11.84 -15.13 22.43
N SER A 39 12.50 -14.17 21.79
CA SER A 39 13.87 -13.76 22.12
C SER A 39 13.94 -13.04 23.48
N SER A 40 12.91 -12.27 23.83
CA SER A 40 12.85 -11.60 25.15
C SER A 40 12.62 -12.58 26.31
N LYS A 41 12.07 -13.77 26.03
CA LYS A 41 11.81 -14.81 27.05
C LYS A 41 13.05 -15.63 27.37
N THR A 42 14.06 -15.60 26.50
CA THR A 42 15.28 -16.43 26.59
C THR A 42 16.56 -15.64 26.88
N SER A 43 16.52 -14.29 26.87
CA SER A 43 17.72 -13.46 26.98
C SER A 43 17.69 -12.56 28.23
N ASP A 44 18.52 -12.86 29.23
CA ASP A 44 18.67 -12.07 30.47
C ASP A 44 19.49 -10.76 30.31
N VAL A 45 19.93 -10.41 29.08
CA VAL A 45 20.93 -9.34 28.83
C VAL A 45 20.48 -8.33 27.76
N GLN A 46 19.19 -8.24 27.43
CA GLN A 46 18.70 -7.22 26.49
C GLN A 46 18.35 -5.90 27.19
N ASN A 47 18.68 -4.78 26.54
CA ASN A 47 18.25 -3.45 26.98
C ASN A 47 16.73 -3.35 26.78
N PRO A 48 15.92 -3.34 27.87
CA PRO A 48 14.47 -3.45 27.79
C PRO A 48 13.83 -2.30 27.00
N GLN A 49 14.46 -1.11 27.02
CA GLN A 49 13.95 0.06 26.31
C GLN A 49 14.05 -0.08 24.78
N PHE A 50 15.13 -0.69 24.28
CA PHE A 50 15.31 -0.92 22.85
C PHE A 50 14.34 -1.97 22.31
N ASP A 51 14.08 -3.02 23.09
CA ASP A 51 13.12 -4.07 22.73
C ASP A 51 11.67 -3.57 22.71
N GLU A 52 11.30 -2.67 23.64
CA GLU A 52 9.98 -2.02 23.64
C GLU A 52 9.78 -1.12 22.40
N GLU A 53 10.76 -0.29 22.06
CA GLU A 53 10.69 0.57 20.86
C GLU A 53 10.53 -0.26 19.57
N LEU A 54 11.29 -1.35 19.44
CA LEU A 54 11.21 -2.24 18.29
C LEU A 54 9.85 -2.95 18.21
N ARG A 55 9.28 -3.39 19.34
CA ARG A 55 7.92 -3.97 19.39
C ARG A 55 6.86 -2.98 18.95
N ILE A 56 6.91 -1.75 19.45
CA ILE A 56 5.98 -0.70 19.05
C ILE A 56 6.08 -0.45 17.55
N MET A 57 7.29 -0.38 16.99
CA MET A 57 7.50 -0.21 15.55
C MET A 57 6.86 -1.35 14.73
N VAL A 58 7.06 -2.61 15.16
CA VAL A 58 6.47 -3.79 14.48
C VAL A 58 4.95 -3.77 14.57
N ILE A 59 4.37 -3.44 15.73
CA ILE A 59 2.91 -3.32 15.90
C ILE A 59 2.34 -2.23 14.99
N LEU A 60 2.98 -1.06 14.93
CA LEU A 60 2.57 0.02 14.03
C LEU A 60 2.64 -0.42 12.55
N ASN A 61 3.66 -1.19 12.17
CA ASN A 61 3.76 -1.76 10.82
C ASN A 61 2.63 -2.76 10.53
N ILE A 62 2.24 -3.61 11.50
CA ILE A 62 1.12 -4.54 11.35
C ILE A 62 -0.18 -3.75 11.11
N VAL A 63 -0.45 -2.75 11.94
CA VAL A 63 -1.65 -1.89 11.80
C VAL A 63 -1.64 -1.17 10.45
N GLY A 64 -0.49 -0.63 10.03
CA GLY A 64 -0.32 -0.01 8.72
C GLY A 64 -0.61 -0.97 7.56
N CYS A 65 -0.08 -2.20 7.63
CA CYS A 65 -0.34 -3.23 6.63
C CYS A 65 -1.82 -3.65 6.57
N ALA A 66 -2.48 -3.79 7.72
CA ALA A 66 -3.90 -4.12 7.80
C ALA A 66 -4.77 -3.01 7.18
N LEU A 67 -4.46 -1.74 7.47
CA LEU A 67 -5.12 -0.60 6.85
C LEU A 67 -4.90 -0.60 5.33
N GLN A 68 -3.66 -0.80 4.87
CA GLN A 68 -3.33 -0.87 3.45
C GLN A 68 -4.10 -1.99 2.73
N PHE A 69 -4.25 -3.15 3.38
CA PHE A 69 -5.07 -4.25 2.87
C PHE A 69 -6.53 -3.82 2.68
N VAL A 70 -7.15 -3.23 3.72
CA VAL A 70 -8.54 -2.75 3.66
C VAL A 70 -8.72 -1.71 2.56
N PHE A 71 -7.80 -0.75 2.43
CA PHE A 71 -7.86 0.25 1.37
C PHE A 71 -7.67 -0.37 -0.02
N SER A 72 -6.82 -1.39 -0.15
CA SER A 72 -6.62 -2.09 -1.44
C SER A 72 -7.89 -2.81 -1.91
N LEU A 73 -8.73 -3.30 -0.98
CA LEU A 73 -10.05 -3.84 -1.30
C LEU A 73 -10.99 -2.77 -1.90
N LEU A 74 -10.85 -1.49 -1.51
CA LEU A 74 -11.63 -0.41 -2.12
C LEU A 74 -11.33 -0.24 -3.61
N ILE A 75 -10.10 -0.55 -4.05
CA ILE A 75 -9.76 -0.57 -5.47
C ILE A 75 -10.63 -1.62 -6.19
N LEU A 76 -10.65 -2.86 -5.69
CA LEU A 76 -11.45 -3.94 -6.28
C LEU A 76 -12.94 -3.59 -6.30
N ILE A 77 -13.47 -3.04 -5.19
CA ILE A 77 -14.87 -2.64 -5.09
C ILE A 77 -15.17 -1.52 -6.08
N GLY A 78 -14.31 -0.50 -6.17
CA GLY A 78 -14.47 0.61 -7.10
C GLY A 78 -14.41 0.17 -8.56
N LEU A 79 -13.51 -0.76 -8.90
CA LEU A 79 -13.44 -1.36 -10.24
C LEU A 79 -14.67 -2.23 -10.54
N LYS A 80 -15.13 -3.04 -9.58
CA LYS A 80 -16.31 -3.92 -9.74
C LYS A 80 -17.60 -3.11 -9.89
N LYS A 81 -17.78 -2.07 -9.09
CA LYS A 81 -18.96 -1.19 -9.11
C LYS A 81 -18.86 -0.07 -10.15
N ASN A 82 -17.73 0.03 -10.86
CA ASN A 82 -17.41 1.15 -11.76
C ASN A 82 -17.64 2.53 -11.10
N SER A 83 -17.31 2.64 -9.81
CA SER A 83 -17.61 3.80 -8.98
C SER A 83 -16.33 4.54 -8.58
N ARG A 84 -16.20 5.76 -9.09
CA ARG A 84 -15.08 6.66 -8.76
C ARG A 84 -14.98 6.98 -7.27
N TYR A 85 -16.11 7.02 -6.56
CA TYR A 85 -16.16 7.37 -5.14
C TYR A 85 -15.51 6.32 -4.25
N CYS A 86 -15.45 5.06 -4.68
CA CYS A 86 -14.74 4.01 -3.97
C CYS A 86 -13.22 4.04 -4.23
N LEU A 87 -12.79 4.57 -5.39
CA LEU A 87 -11.37 4.69 -5.74
C LEU A 87 -10.71 5.92 -5.10
N LEU A 88 -11.48 6.97 -4.83
CA LEU A 88 -10.97 8.25 -4.33
C LEU A 88 -10.25 8.12 -2.96
N PRO A 89 -10.80 7.44 -1.94
CA PRO A 89 -10.12 7.28 -0.66
C PRO A 89 -8.77 6.58 -0.80
N TRP A 90 -8.70 5.53 -1.64
CA TRP A 90 -7.45 4.84 -1.90
C TRP A 90 -6.43 5.76 -2.58
N LEU A 91 -6.83 6.51 -3.60
CA LEU A 91 -5.93 7.45 -4.30
C LEU A 91 -5.36 8.51 -3.35
N ILE A 92 -6.18 9.10 -2.49
CA ILE A 92 -5.72 10.13 -1.55
C ILE A 92 -4.72 9.54 -0.55
N LEU A 93 -5.08 8.44 0.10
CA LEU A 93 -4.24 7.82 1.13
C LEU A 93 -2.93 7.27 0.55
N HIS A 94 -2.99 6.65 -0.63
CA HIS A 94 -1.81 6.11 -1.29
C HIS A 94 -0.91 7.21 -1.85
N SER A 95 -1.46 8.35 -2.28
CA SER A 95 -0.65 9.52 -2.65
C SER A 95 0.11 10.06 -1.44
N LEU A 96 -0.55 10.17 -0.29
CA LEU A 96 0.08 10.63 0.95
C LEU A 96 1.17 9.67 1.41
N SER A 97 0.92 8.36 1.39
CA SER A 97 1.90 7.36 1.81
C SER A 97 3.16 7.39 0.93
N VAL A 98 3.01 7.55 -0.39
CA VAL A 98 4.15 7.70 -1.31
C VAL A 98 4.96 8.95 -0.98
N VAL A 99 4.32 10.09 -0.69
CA VAL A 99 5.03 11.34 -0.32
C VAL A 99 5.81 11.16 0.98
N TYR A 100 5.21 10.52 1.99
CA TYR A 100 5.90 10.22 3.25
C TYR A 100 7.07 9.26 3.06
N ALA A 101 6.90 8.21 2.26
CA ALA A 101 7.97 7.26 1.95
C ALA A 101 9.14 7.92 1.22
N CYS A 102 8.87 8.78 0.22
CA CYS A 102 9.90 9.52 -0.49
C CYS A 102 10.65 10.50 0.42
N LYS A 103 9.93 11.20 1.32
CA LYS A 103 10.56 12.06 2.33
C LYS A 103 11.48 11.26 3.25
N PHE A 104 10.99 10.13 3.78
CA PHE A 104 11.79 9.29 4.66
C PHE A 104 13.03 8.73 3.97
N ALA A 105 12.89 8.25 2.72
CA ALA A 105 14.00 7.75 1.91
C ALA A 105 15.05 8.84 1.61
N ALA A 106 14.64 10.09 1.36
CA ALA A 106 15.57 11.20 1.18
C ALA A 106 16.35 11.51 2.47
N TRP A 107 15.68 11.45 3.62
CA TRP A 107 16.31 11.70 4.92
C TRP A 107 17.27 10.58 5.33
N SER A 108 16.94 9.32 5.02
CA SER A 108 17.83 8.19 5.34
C SER A 108 19.14 8.22 4.54
N VAL A 109 19.12 8.71 3.30
CA VAL A 109 20.34 8.95 2.51
C VAL A 109 21.20 10.05 3.13
N VAL A 110 20.58 11.18 3.50
CA VAL A 110 21.31 12.35 4.02
C VAL A 110 21.92 12.09 5.40
N LEU A 111 21.19 11.36 6.27
CA LEU A 111 21.58 11.21 7.67
C LEU A 111 22.29 9.90 8.00
N LEU A 112 21.96 8.80 7.31
CA LEU A 112 22.36 7.46 7.75
C LEU A 112 23.30 6.73 6.77
N ASN A 113 23.49 7.25 5.55
CA ASN A 113 24.39 6.67 4.52
C ASN A 113 24.14 5.16 4.25
N ILE A 114 22.89 4.70 4.44
CA ILE A 114 22.53 3.28 4.34
C ILE A 114 22.15 2.93 2.89
N PRO A 115 22.58 1.79 2.34
CA PRO A 115 22.18 1.30 1.01
C PRO A 115 20.68 0.91 0.87
N LEU A 116 19.84 1.21 1.87
CA LEU A 116 18.39 1.01 1.82
C LEU A 116 17.69 1.88 0.75
N PHE A 117 18.37 2.90 0.23
CA PHE A 117 17.81 3.80 -0.78
C PHE A 117 17.30 3.06 -2.03
N VAL A 118 18.03 2.05 -2.51
CA VAL A 118 17.66 1.34 -3.74
C VAL A 118 16.36 0.56 -3.55
N GLU A 119 16.20 -0.11 -2.41
CA GLU A 119 14.99 -0.86 -2.07
C GLU A 119 13.78 0.06 -1.91
N TYR A 120 13.92 1.15 -1.15
CA TYR A 120 12.86 2.13 -0.97
C TYR A 120 12.50 2.87 -2.27
N ALA A 121 13.49 3.19 -3.11
CA ALA A 121 13.27 3.82 -4.40
C ALA A 121 12.52 2.89 -5.37
N PHE A 122 12.86 1.60 -5.38
CA PHE A 122 12.14 0.60 -6.18
C PHE A 122 10.68 0.45 -5.73
N LEU A 123 10.44 0.35 -4.42
CA LEU A 123 9.09 0.27 -3.86
C LEU A 123 8.28 1.55 -4.12
N ALA A 124 8.92 2.72 -4.05
CA ALA A 124 8.30 3.99 -4.41
C ALA A 124 7.92 4.04 -5.90
N GLY A 125 8.81 3.54 -6.78
CA GLY A 125 8.56 3.44 -8.22
C GLY A 125 7.36 2.54 -8.56
N LEU A 126 7.28 1.37 -7.93
CA LEU A 126 6.10 0.49 -8.04
C LEU A 126 4.83 1.19 -7.53
N SER A 127 4.95 1.92 -6.42
CA SER A 127 3.83 2.62 -5.81
C SER A 127 3.26 3.72 -6.71
N VAL A 128 4.15 4.52 -7.30
CA VAL A 128 3.83 5.58 -8.27
C VAL A 128 3.19 4.98 -9.53
N THR A 129 3.73 3.88 -10.05
CA THR A 129 3.18 3.18 -11.23
C THR A 129 1.75 2.70 -10.97
N GLY A 130 1.51 2.07 -9.82
CA GLY A 130 0.17 1.65 -9.41
C GLY A 130 -0.80 2.83 -9.31
N LEU A 131 -0.33 3.97 -8.77
CA LEU A 131 -1.11 5.20 -8.65
C LEU A 131 -1.51 5.75 -10.02
N PHE A 132 -0.61 5.77 -11.02
CA PHE A 132 -0.96 6.16 -12.39
C PHE A 132 -2.00 5.23 -13.01
N ILE A 133 -1.87 3.91 -12.83
CA ILE A 133 -2.82 2.93 -13.37
C ILE A 133 -4.20 3.10 -12.74
N VAL A 134 -4.30 3.27 -11.43
CA VAL A 134 -5.60 3.47 -10.76
C VAL A 134 -6.17 4.87 -11.07
N ASN A 135 -5.35 5.91 -11.15
CA ASN A 135 -5.79 7.27 -11.47
C ASN A 135 -6.32 7.39 -12.92
N SER A 136 -5.66 6.77 -13.89
CA SER A 136 -6.17 6.72 -15.28
C SER A 136 -7.56 6.08 -15.35
N ASN A 137 -7.79 5.05 -14.53
CA ASN A 137 -9.10 4.41 -14.38
C ASN A 137 -10.13 5.32 -13.73
N PHE A 138 -9.75 6.01 -12.66
CA PHE A 138 -10.61 7.00 -12.01
C PHE A 138 -11.04 8.10 -12.99
N LYS A 139 -10.10 8.65 -13.78
CA LYS A 139 -10.39 9.66 -14.81
C LYS A 139 -11.33 9.12 -15.88
N ARG A 140 -11.10 7.89 -16.37
CA ARG A 140 -11.98 7.23 -17.35
C ARG A 140 -13.40 7.06 -16.83
N MET A 141 -13.58 6.63 -15.58
CA MET A 141 -14.91 6.54 -14.96
C MET A 141 -15.59 7.91 -14.88
N GLY A 142 -14.82 8.97 -14.61
CA GLY A 142 -15.30 10.34 -14.60
C GLY A 142 -15.74 10.85 -15.98
N SER A 143 -15.00 10.53 -17.06
CA SER A 143 -15.37 10.94 -18.41
C SER A 143 -16.64 10.26 -18.89
N ILE A 144 -16.77 8.94 -18.64
CA ILE A 144 -17.99 8.17 -18.93
C ILE A 144 -19.22 8.75 -18.21
N SER A 145 -19.06 9.15 -16.94
CA SER A 145 -20.15 9.74 -16.17
C SER A 145 -20.58 11.11 -16.69
N ARG A 146 -19.70 11.83 -17.41
CA ARG A 146 -19.97 13.17 -17.97
C ARG A 146 -20.45 13.13 -19.41
N ASN A 147 -20.09 12.11 -20.18
CA ASN A 147 -20.56 11.88 -21.53
C ASN A 147 -21.00 10.42 -21.70
N PRO A 148 -22.29 10.10 -21.43
CA PRO A 148 -22.80 8.74 -21.51
C PRO A 148 -22.84 8.16 -22.93
N GLU A 149 -22.72 9.00 -23.97
CA GLU A 149 -22.61 8.58 -25.38
C GLU A 149 -21.23 8.00 -25.71
N ALA A 150 -20.20 8.27 -24.90
CA ALA A 150 -18.87 7.65 -25.00
C ALA A 150 -18.84 6.18 -24.53
N LYS A 151 -20.00 5.54 -24.38
CA LYS A 151 -20.14 4.11 -24.03
C LYS A 151 -20.09 3.16 -25.23
N VAL A 152 -19.96 3.69 -26.45
CA VAL A 152 -19.86 2.89 -27.69
C VAL A 152 -18.44 2.37 -27.87
#